data_AF-A0A022FNX2-F1
#
_entry.id   AF-A0A022FNX2-F1
#
_cell.length_a   1.000
_cell.length_b   1.000
_cell.length_c   1.000
_cell.angle_alpha   90.00
_cell.angle_beta   90.00
_cell.angle_gamma   90.00
#
_symmetry.space_group_name_H-M   'P 1'
#
loop_
_entity.id
_entity.type
_entity.pdbx_description
1 polymer ?
#
loop_
_entity_poly.entity_id
_entity_poly.type
_entity_poly.pdbx_seq_one_letter_code
_entity_poly.pdbx_strand_id
1 'polypeptide(L)'
;MIDTSNKIGPSHLQRTAFVYIRQSSASQVEHNRESTQRQYALAQRATALGWPAQQVSVVDEDLGLSGASAAHRGGFARMTAEVALGHVGIILGLEVSRLARNNSDWYRLLDLCSMTDTLIGDADGVYNPALFNDRLLLGLKGTMSEAELHILRARLDGGIRNKAARGELRRGLPTGLVWGEADGEVRLHPDEAVVGAL
;
A
#
# COMPACT_ATOMS: atom_id res chain seq x y z
N MET A 1 -24.37 9.06 -11.02
CA MET A 1 -23.10 9.81 -10.90
C MET A 1 -23.13 10.54 -9.57
N ILE A 2 -22.27 10.16 -8.62
CA ILE A 2 -22.04 10.97 -7.42
C ILE A 2 -21.26 12.19 -7.91
N ASP A 3 -21.82 13.38 -7.74
CA ASP A 3 -21.26 14.62 -8.27
C ASP A 3 -19.94 14.93 -7.54
N THR A 4 -18.82 14.58 -8.17
CA THR A 4 -17.46 14.73 -7.64
C THR A 4 -16.99 16.18 -7.63
N SER A 5 -17.59 17.04 -8.46
CA SER A 5 -17.15 18.44 -8.63
C SER A 5 -17.59 19.34 -7.49
N ASN A 6 -18.57 18.92 -6.68
CA ASN A 6 -19.17 19.77 -5.66
C ASN A 6 -18.42 19.77 -4.31
N LYS A 7 -17.41 18.89 -4.15
CA LYS A 7 -16.63 18.77 -2.90
C LYS A 7 -15.29 19.51 -2.94
N ILE A 8 -14.74 19.70 -4.14
CA ILE A 8 -13.46 20.39 -4.32
C ILE A 8 -13.73 21.89 -4.30
N GLY A 9 -13.02 22.59 -3.42
CA GLY A 9 -13.19 24.02 -3.19
C GLY A 9 -11.87 24.78 -3.41
N PRO A 10 -11.90 26.12 -3.51
CA PRO A 10 -10.70 26.92 -3.72
C PRO A 10 -9.64 26.73 -2.62
N SER A 11 -10.06 26.51 -1.37
CA SER A 11 -9.17 26.22 -0.24
C SER A 11 -8.39 24.92 -0.43
N HIS A 12 -8.98 23.91 -1.08
CA HIS A 12 -8.32 22.65 -1.41
C HIS A 12 -7.28 22.87 -2.50
N LEU A 13 -7.64 23.60 -3.56
CA LEU A 13 -6.78 23.85 -4.73
C LEU A 13 -5.59 24.78 -4.46
N GLN A 14 -5.57 25.48 -3.34
CA GLN A 14 -4.42 26.30 -2.90
C GLN A 14 -3.34 25.48 -2.18
N ARG A 15 -3.68 24.25 -1.78
CA ARG A 15 -2.84 23.34 -1.01
C ARG A 15 -2.35 22.20 -1.90
N THR A 16 -1.28 21.53 -1.49
CA THR A 16 -0.65 20.46 -2.28
C THR A 16 -1.60 19.27 -2.49
N ALA A 17 -1.63 18.73 -3.70
CA ALA A 17 -2.20 17.42 -4.00
C ALA A 17 -1.13 16.35 -3.85
N PHE A 18 -1.30 15.45 -2.90
CA PHE A 18 -0.42 14.31 -2.70
C PHE A 18 -0.91 13.10 -3.51
N VAL A 19 -0.01 12.48 -4.28
CA VAL A 19 -0.23 11.19 -4.94
C VAL A 19 0.62 10.16 -4.22
N TYR A 20 0.00 9.32 -3.40
CA TYR A 20 0.70 8.31 -2.64
C TYR A 20 0.69 6.97 -3.38
N ILE A 21 1.88 6.51 -3.74
CA ILE A 21 2.12 5.29 -4.51
C ILE A 21 2.61 4.22 -3.54
N ARG A 22 1.94 3.06 -3.55
CA ARG A 22 2.33 1.92 -2.72
C ARG A 22 2.12 0.61 -3.46
N GLN A 23 3.19 -0.18 -3.54
CA GLN A 23 3.19 -1.55 -4.07
C GLN A 23 3.79 -2.50 -3.03
N SER A 24 3.14 -3.63 -2.79
CA SER A 24 3.68 -4.70 -1.97
C SER A 24 4.72 -5.51 -2.74
N SER A 25 5.95 -5.58 -2.24
CA SER A 25 7.05 -6.48 -2.64
C SER A 25 7.70 -6.28 -4.02
N ALA A 26 9.04 -6.35 -4.03
CA ALA A 26 9.89 -6.22 -5.21
C ALA A 26 9.53 -7.20 -6.35
N SER A 27 9.08 -8.42 -6.04
CA SER A 27 8.68 -9.40 -7.06
C SER A 27 7.40 -9.04 -7.82
N GLN A 28 6.49 -8.28 -7.19
CA GLN A 28 5.27 -7.81 -7.84
C GLN A 28 5.53 -6.58 -8.72
N VAL A 29 6.56 -5.78 -8.44
CA VAL A 29 6.90 -4.57 -9.22
C VAL A 29 7.43 -4.91 -10.61
N GLU A 30 8.27 -5.95 -10.73
CA GLU A 30 8.83 -6.37 -12.04
C GLU A 30 7.75 -6.93 -12.99
N HIS A 31 6.71 -7.56 -12.44
CA HIS A 31 5.67 -8.24 -13.24
C HIS A 31 4.40 -7.39 -13.48
N ASN A 32 4.22 -6.24 -12.81
CA ASN A 32 2.98 -5.44 -12.89
C ASN A 32 3.21 -4.01 -13.41
N ARG A 33 3.84 -3.86 -14.58
CA ARG A 33 4.08 -2.54 -15.23
C ARG A 33 2.83 -1.69 -15.39
N GLU A 34 1.68 -2.30 -15.71
CA GLU A 34 0.40 -1.58 -15.81
C GLU A 34 -0.08 -0.98 -14.48
N SER A 35 0.22 -1.64 -13.36
CA SER A 35 -0.19 -1.18 -12.03
C SER A 35 0.62 0.04 -11.59
N THR A 36 1.89 0.10 -11.96
CA THR A 36 2.74 1.28 -11.75
C THR A 36 2.27 2.44 -12.62
N GLN A 37 1.97 2.20 -13.90
CA GLN A 37 1.47 3.23 -14.80
C GLN A 37 0.15 3.85 -14.32
N ARG A 38 -0.78 3.03 -13.82
CA ARG A 38 -2.04 3.51 -13.22
C ARG A 38 -1.83 4.36 -11.97
N GLN A 39 -0.79 4.11 -11.18
CA GLN A 39 -0.47 4.94 -10.01
C GLN A 39 0.05 6.31 -10.42
N TYR A 40 0.97 6.39 -11.38
CA TYR A 40 1.43 7.68 -11.90
C TYR A 40 0.34 8.45 -12.66
N ALA A 41 -0.64 7.75 -13.25
CA ALA A 41 -1.82 8.39 -13.84
C ALA A 41 -2.67 9.18 -12.81
N LEU A 42 -2.54 8.91 -11.51
CA LEU A 42 -3.21 9.71 -10.47
C LEU A 42 -2.67 11.15 -10.40
N ALA A 43 -1.42 11.40 -10.81
CA ALA A 43 -0.91 12.76 -10.94
C ALA A 43 -1.68 13.54 -12.02
N GLN A 44 -1.98 12.89 -13.15
CA GLN A 44 -2.82 13.48 -14.19
C GLN A 44 -4.25 13.69 -13.67
N ARG A 45 -4.78 12.75 -12.89
CA ARG A 45 -6.08 12.94 -12.23
C ARG A 45 -6.09 14.16 -11.31
N ALA A 46 -5.05 14.40 -10.51
CA ALA A 46 -4.97 15.60 -9.68
C ALA A 46 -5.09 16.87 -10.52
N THR A 47 -4.38 16.92 -11.66
CA THR A 47 -4.49 18.06 -12.58
C THR A 47 -5.87 18.20 -13.21
N ALA A 48 -6.52 17.08 -13.57
CA ALA A 48 -7.88 17.09 -14.10
C ALA A 48 -8.93 17.52 -13.05
N LEU A 49 -8.64 17.31 -11.76
CA LEU A 49 -9.45 17.80 -10.63
C LEU A 49 -9.22 19.29 -10.31
N GLY A 50 -8.30 19.95 -11.01
CA GLY A 50 -8.06 21.40 -10.92
C GLY A 50 -6.77 21.81 -10.21
N TRP A 51 -5.96 20.87 -9.72
CA TRP A 51 -4.67 21.21 -9.11
C TRP A 51 -3.65 21.67 -10.16
N PRO A 52 -2.91 22.76 -9.92
CA PRO A 52 -1.75 23.11 -10.74
C PRO A 52 -0.71 22.00 -10.69
N ALA A 53 -0.08 21.68 -11.82
CA ALA A 53 0.92 20.61 -11.89
C ALA A 53 2.08 20.80 -10.89
N GLN A 54 2.43 22.05 -10.57
CA GLN A 54 3.47 22.40 -9.61
C GLN A 54 3.09 22.09 -8.15
N GLN A 55 1.79 21.94 -7.87
CA GLN A 55 1.27 21.58 -6.55
C GLN A 55 0.92 20.09 -6.45
N VAL A 56 1.24 19.29 -7.47
CA VAL A 56 1.08 17.83 -7.42
C VAL A 56 2.41 17.20 -6.98
N SER A 57 2.39 16.53 -5.83
CA SER A 57 3.55 15.86 -5.25
C SER A 57 3.35 14.36 -5.24
N VAL A 58 4.23 13.61 -5.91
CA VAL A 58 4.21 12.14 -5.92
C VAL A 58 5.08 11.62 -4.78
N VAL A 59 4.54 10.70 -3.99
CA VAL A 59 5.23 10.02 -2.89
C VAL A 59 5.33 8.54 -3.22
N ASP A 60 6.47 8.13 -3.74
CA ASP A 60 6.80 6.75 -4.12
C ASP A 60 7.97 6.15 -3.31
N GLU A 61 8.42 6.87 -2.28
CA GLU A 61 9.48 6.46 -1.34
C GLU A 61 9.20 5.12 -0.65
N ASP A 62 7.93 4.72 -0.57
CA ASP A 62 7.48 3.49 0.05
C ASP A 62 7.33 2.30 -0.94
N LEU A 63 7.73 2.47 -2.20
CA LEU A 63 7.62 1.45 -3.25
C LEU A 63 8.62 0.30 -3.05
N GLY A 64 8.17 -0.95 -3.19
CA GLY A 64 9.03 -2.13 -3.15
C GLY A 64 9.49 -2.58 -1.75
N LEU A 65 9.13 -1.84 -0.70
CA LEU A 65 9.45 -2.20 0.68
C LEU A 65 8.50 -3.30 1.19
N SER A 66 9.06 -4.48 1.48
CA SER A 66 8.32 -5.56 2.14
C SER A 66 7.98 -5.20 3.60
N GLY A 67 6.91 -5.79 4.15
CA GLY A 67 6.39 -5.45 5.48
C GLY A 67 7.33 -5.66 6.67
N ALA A 68 8.53 -6.22 6.46
CA ALA A 68 9.47 -6.63 7.50
C ALA A 68 10.41 -5.52 8.01
N SER A 69 10.69 -4.47 7.22
CA SER A 69 11.51 -3.35 7.69
C SER A 69 10.62 -2.20 8.18
N ALA A 70 10.65 -1.94 9.49
CA ALA A 70 10.03 -0.77 10.10
C ALA A 70 10.84 0.53 9.89
N ALA A 71 12.10 0.42 9.44
CA ALA A 71 13.09 1.50 9.49
C ALA A 71 13.17 2.40 8.23
N HIS A 72 12.37 2.14 7.19
CA HIS A 72 12.35 2.94 5.96
C HIS A 72 10.91 3.35 5.61
N ARG A 73 10.30 4.28 6.35
CA ARG A 73 8.93 4.75 6.08
C ARG A 73 8.86 6.28 6.05
N GLY A 74 9.66 6.89 5.19
CA GLY A 74 9.70 8.35 5.03
C GLY A 74 8.41 8.90 4.42
N GLY A 75 7.88 8.22 3.39
CA GLY A 75 6.81 8.74 2.53
C GLY A 75 5.48 8.93 3.26
N PHE A 76 4.93 7.86 3.83
CA PHE A 76 3.65 7.94 4.56
C PHE A 76 3.72 8.88 5.77
N ALA A 77 4.83 8.84 6.52
CA ALA A 77 5.03 9.69 7.69
C ALA A 77 5.11 11.18 7.30
N ARG A 78 5.87 11.50 6.25
CA ARG A 78 5.94 12.85 5.68
C ARG A 78 4.57 13.32 5.21
N MET A 79 3.87 12.51 4.42
CA MET A 79 2.53 12.85 3.93
C MET A 79 1.58 13.13 5.10
N THR A 80 1.57 12.27 6.12
CA THR A 80 0.71 12.45 7.30
C THR A 80 1.07 13.73 8.07
N ALA A 81 2.35 14.08 8.17
CA ALA A 81 2.79 15.33 8.80
C ALA A 81 2.32 16.56 8.00
N GLU A 82 2.46 16.57 6.68
CA GLU A 82 1.97 17.66 5.83
C GLU A 82 0.44 17.82 5.91
N VAL A 83 -0.29 16.72 6.02
CA VAL A 83 -1.74 16.74 6.27
C VAL A 83 -2.02 17.39 7.62
N ALA A 84 -1.34 16.96 8.69
CA ALA A 84 -1.52 17.51 10.03
C ALA A 84 -1.20 19.01 10.12
N LEU A 85 -0.26 19.50 9.31
CA LEU A 85 0.07 20.92 9.16
C LEU A 85 -0.95 21.69 8.30
N GLY A 86 -1.92 21.01 7.68
CA GLY A 86 -2.93 21.63 6.82
C GLY A 86 -2.39 22.05 5.45
N HIS A 87 -1.25 21.53 5.02
CA HIS A 87 -0.63 21.89 3.73
C HIS A 87 -1.19 21.09 2.54
N VAL A 88 -2.02 20.09 2.80
CA VAL A 88 -2.55 19.16 1.81
C VAL A 88 -4.01 19.45 1.54
N GLY A 89 -4.39 19.55 0.26
CA GLY A 89 -5.77 19.74 -0.17
C GLY A 89 -6.45 18.43 -0.53
N ILE A 90 -5.67 17.46 -1.05
CA ILE A 90 -6.16 16.13 -1.40
C ILE A 90 -5.03 15.08 -1.31
N ILE A 91 -5.38 13.87 -0.88
CA ILE A 91 -4.56 12.67 -1.01
C ILE A 91 -5.20 11.75 -2.04
N LEU A 92 -4.45 11.37 -3.08
CA LEU A 92 -4.84 10.41 -4.09
C LEU A 92 -4.06 9.11 -3.92
N GLY A 93 -4.76 7.98 -3.97
CA GLY A 93 -4.19 6.64 -4.00
C GLY A 93 -5.05 5.71 -4.84
N LEU A 94 -4.46 4.66 -5.44
CA LEU A 94 -5.23 3.74 -6.30
C LEU A 94 -6.31 3.00 -5.51
N GLU A 95 -5.96 2.53 -4.32
CA GLU A 95 -6.88 1.94 -3.38
C GLU A 95 -6.69 2.66 -2.05
N VAL A 96 -7.62 3.57 -1.73
CA VAL A 96 -7.52 4.44 -0.55
C VAL A 96 -7.38 3.64 0.74
N SER A 97 -8.06 2.50 0.82
CA SER A 97 -7.97 1.55 1.94
C SER A 97 -6.55 0.99 2.16
N ARG A 98 -5.67 1.08 1.16
CA ARG A 98 -4.28 0.61 1.22
C ARG A 98 -3.26 1.73 1.46
N LEU A 99 -3.69 2.98 1.68
CA LEU A 99 -2.78 4.07 2.04
C LEU A 99 -1.99 3.70 3.31
N ALA A 100 -2.70 3.26 4.35
CA ALA A 100 -2.10 2.82 5.61
C ALA A 100 -1.79 1.32 5.64
N ARG A 101 -0.82 0.91 6.48
CA ARG A 101 -0.41 -0.51 6.62
C ARG A 101 -1.30 -1.31 7.56
N ASN A 102 -2.06 -0.64 8.42
CA ASN A 102 -2.98 -1.22 9.37
C ASN A 102 -4.20 -0.29 9.53
N ASN A 103 -5.27 -0.80 10.11
CA ASN A 103 -6.48 -0.01 10.33
C ASN A 103 -6.28 1.18 11.27
N SER A 104 -5.43 1.07 12.29
CA SER A 104 -5.24 2.19 13.23
C SER A 104 -4.65 3.42 12.56
N ASP A 105 -3.66 3.24 11.69
CA ASP A 105 -3.02 4.32 10.95
C ASP A 105 -3.96 4.86 9.85
N TRP A 106 -4.84 4.00 9.30
CA TRP A 106 -5.90 4.43 8.39
C TRP A 106 -6.88 5.37 9.08
N TYR A 107 -7.45 4.96 10.22
CA TYR A 107 -8.41 5.78 10.95
C TYR A 107 -7.78 7.07 11.48
N ARG A 108 -6.51 7.03 11.92
CA ARG A 108 -5.75 8.25 12.28
C ARG A 108 -5.63 9.22 11.11
N LEU A 109 -5.33 8.73 9.91
CA LEU A 109 -5.27 9.56 8.71
C LEU A 109 -6.65 10.17 8.39
N LEU A 110 -7.73 9.39 8.51
CA LEU A 110 -9.08 9.89 8.34
C LEU A 110 -9.40 11.02 9.33
N ASP A 111 -9.02 10.87 10.60
CA ASP A 111 -9.21 11.90 11.61
C ASP A 111 -8.45 13.19 11.29
N LEU A 112 -7.17 13.06 10.92
CA LEU A 112 -6.36 14.20 10.49
C LEU A 112 -6.96 14.90 9.28
N CYS A 113 -7.43 14.14 8.29
CA CYS A 113 -8.06 14.69 7.09
C CYS A 113 -9.37 15.40 7.43
N SER A 114 -10.20 14.83 8.31
CA SER A 114 -11.43 15.49 8.81
C SER A 114 -11.11 16.82 9.50
N MET A 115 -10.06 16.88 10.32
CA MET A 115 -9.69 18.08 11.07
C MET A 115 -9.09 19.20 10.20
N THR A 116 -8.45 18.82 9.09
CA THR A 116 -7.67 19.73 8.23
C THR A 116 -8.38 20.07 6.93
N ASP A 117 -9.63 19.62 6.77
CA ASP A 117 -10.38 19.73 5.51
C ASP A 117 -9.55 19.20 4.33
N THR A 118 -8.91 18.04 4.52
CA THR A 118 -8.13 17.37 3.48
C THR A 118 -9.01 16.33 2.80
N LEU A 119 -9.13 16.39 1.47
CA LEU A 119 -9.88 15.41 0.70
C LEU A 119 -9.09 14.13 0.50
N ILE A 120 -9.81 13.04 0.25
CA ILE A 120 -9.21 11.76 -0.13
C ILE A 120 -9.86 11.28 -1.42
N GLY A 121 -9.08 10.78 -2.38
CA GLY A 121 -9.60 10.26 -3.63
C GLY A 121 -8.90 9.01 -4.13
N ASP A 122 -9.63 8.25 -4.93
CA ASP A 122 -9.15 7.13 -5.74
C ASP A 122 -9.61 7.28 -7.20
N ALA A 123 -9.53 6.20 -7.98
CA ALA A 123 -10.07 6.14 -9.32
C ALA A 123 -11.60 6.33 -9.38
N ASP A 124 -12.33 5.98 -8.33
CA ASP A 124 -13.80 5.97 -8.31
C ASP A 124 -14.39 7.31 -7.89
N GLY A 125 -13.73 8.04 -7.00
CA GLY A 125 -14.31 9.27 -6.47
C GLY A 125 -13.41 10.13 -5.61
N VAL A 126 -14.02 11.18 -5.06
CA VAL A 126 -13.44 12.12 -4.09
C VAL A 126 -14.35 12.14 -2.87
N TYR A 127 -13.72 12.07 -1.71
CA TYR A 127 -14.34 11.87 -0.41
C TYR A 127 -13.84 12.96 0.54
N ASN A 128 -14.76 13.53 1.31
CA ASN A 128 -14.43 14.38 2.45
C ASN A 128 -14.65 13.56 3.74
N PRO A 129 -13.58 13.18 4.46
CA PRO A 129 -13.70 12.40 5.69
C PRO A 129 -14.51 13.06 6.81
N ALA A 130 -14.76 14.38 6.76
CA ALA A 130 -15.64 15.06 7.71
C ALA A 130 -17.14 14.79 7.45
N LEU A 131 -17.50 14.33 6.24
CA LEU A 131 -18.88 13.97 5.89
C LEU A 131 -19.19 12.53 6.28
N PHE A 132 -20.29 12.32 6.99
CA PHE A 132 -20.71 11.00 7.49
C PHE A 132 -20.74 9.92 6.40
N ASN A 133 -21.40 10.20 5.27
CA ASN A 133 -21.55 9.22 4.18
C ASN A 133 -20.20 8.83 3.57
N ASP A 134 -19.32 9.80 3.35
CA ASP A 134 -17.99 9.57 2.80
C ASP A 134 -17.13 8.79 3.79
N ARG A 135 -17.18 9.15 5.07
CA ARG A 135 -16.45 8.45 6.13
C ARG A 135 -16.91 7.00 6.29
N LEU A 136 -18.22 6.74 6.20
CA LEU A 136 -18.78 5.39 6.22
C LEU A 136 -18.27 4.56 5.04
N LEU A 137 -18.31 5.12 3.83
CA LEU A 137 -17.83 4.46 2.63
C LEU A 137 -16.32 4.17 2.69
N LEU A 138 -15.53 5.14 3.16
CA LEU A 138 -14.09 4.99 3.39
C LEU A 138 -13.80 3.89 4.43
N GLY A 139 -14.61 3.80 5.48
CA GLY A 139 -14.55 2.71 6.45
C GLY A 139 -14.85 1.35 5.84
N LEU A 140 -15.90 1.24 5.02
CA LEU A 140 -16.27 0.00 4.33
C LEU A 140 -15.22 -0.44 3.30
N LYS A 141 -14.64 0.50 2.55
CA LYS A 141 -13.50 0.22 1.66
C LYS A 141 -12.32 -0.34 2.45
N GLY A 142 -12.09 0.17 3.66
CA GLY A 142 -11.10 -0.34 4.61
C GLY A 142 -11.36 -1.81 5.00
N THR A 143 -12.55 -2.11 5.51
CA THR A 143 -12.90 -3.48 5.94
C THR A 143 -12.92 -4.49 4.79
N MET A 144 -13.35 -4.08 3.60
CA MET A 144 -13.32 -4.93 2.40
C MET A 144 -11.89 -5.32 2.03
N SER A 145 -10.94 -4.36 2.06
CA SER A 145 -9.52 -4.65 1.81
C SER A 145 -8.94 -5.64 2.83
N GLU A 146 -9.37 -5.59 4.09
CA GLU A 146 -8.95 -6.59 5.09
C GLU A 146 -9.52 -7.98 4.82
N ALA A 147 -10.79 -8.05 4.43
CA ALA A 147 -11.44 -9.30 4.07
C ALA A 147 -10.76 -9.96 2.85
N GLU A 148 -10.42 -9.18 1.81
CA GLU A 148 -9.65 -9.67 0.66
C GLU A 148 -8.30 -10.25 1.07
N LEU A 149 -7.58 -9.54 1.95
CA LEU A 149 -6.28 -10.01 2.44
C LEU A 149 -6.43 -11.30 3.26
N HIS A 150 -7.49 -11.41 4.07
CA HIS A 150 -7.80 -12.63 4.81
C HIS A 150 -8.03 -13.82 3.88
N ILE A 151 -8.84 -13.65 2.82
CA ILE A 151 -9.12 -14.68 1.81
C ILE A 151 -7.82 -15.09 1.10
N LEU A 152 -6.98 -14.12 0.71
CA LEU A 152 -5.72 -14.39 0.04
C LEU A 152 -4.77 -15.20 0.94
N ARG A 153 -4.64 -14.83 2.20
CA ARG A 153 -3.83 -15.57 3.19
C ARG A 153 -4.35 -16.99 3.39
N ALA A 154 -5.66 -17.16 3.57
CA ALA A 154 -6.26 -18.48 3.72
C ALA A 154 -5.97 -19.39 2.52
N ARG A 155 -6.02 -18.85 1.30
CA ARG A 155 -5.67 -19.59 0.07
C ARG A 155 -4.19 -19.98 0.03
N LEU A 156 -3.28 -19.05 0.37
CA LEU A 156 -1.85 -19.31 0.41
C LEU A 156 -1.50 -20.36 1.47
N ASP A 157 -2.08 -20.27 2.66
CA ASP A 157 -1.89 -21.25 3.74
C ASP A 157 -2.41 -22.64 3.35
N GLY A 158 -3.57 -22.71 2.68
CA GLY A 158 -4.10 -23.94 2.10
C GLY A 158 -3.13 -24.57 1.08
N GLY A 159 -2.54 -23.74 0.21
CA GLY A 159 -1.52 -24.19 -0.75
C GLY A 159 -0.24 -24.70 -0.08
N ILE A 160 0.24 -24.00 0.95
CA ILE A 160 1.39 -24.43 1.77
C ILE A 160 1.13 -25.78 2.42
N ARG A 161 -0.04 -25.95 3.07
CA ARG A 161 -0.42 -27.21 3.73
C ARG A 161 -0.53 -28.36 2.72
N ASN A 162 -1.11 -28.11 1.55
CA ASN A 162 -1.24 -29.13 0.50
C ASN A 162 0.13 -29.55 -0.06
N LYS A 163 1.04 -28.60 -0.31
CA LYS A 163 2.44 -28.93 -0.67
C LYS A 163 3.14 -29.74 0.42
N ALA A 164 2.94 -29.38 1.69
CA ALA A 164 3.53 -30.11 2.82
C ALA A 164 3.01 -31.55 2.90
N ALA A 165 1.70 -31.76 2.73
CA ALA A 165 1.08 -33.08 2.78
C ALA A 165 1.61 -34.04 1.70
N ARG A 166 2.10 -33.51 0.57
CA ARG A 166 2.76 -34.28 -0.50
C ARG A 166 4.28 -34.38 -0.36
N GLY A 167 4.89 -33.77 0.66
CA GLY A 167 6.35 -33.71 0.82
C GLY A 167 7.06 -32.73 -0.12
N GLU A 168 6.32 -31.93 -0.88
CA GLU A 168 6.83 -31.00 -1.90
C GLU A 168 7.13 -29.59 -1.35
N LEU A 169 6.85 -29.33 -0.06
CA LEU A 169 7.05 -28.01 0.53
C LEU A 169 8.53 -27.74 0.77
N ARG A 170 9.17 -27.04 -0.17
CA ARG A 170 10.51 -26.45 0.02
C ARG A 170 10.41 -25.09 0.70
N ARG A 171 11.13 -24.92 1.81
CA ARG A 171 11.32 -23.64 2.52
C ARG A 171 12.81 -23.31 2.63
N GLY A 172 13.15 -22.09 3.04
CA GLY A 172 14.53 -21.76 3.40
C GLY A 172 15.03 -22.72 4.48
N LEU A 173 16.18 -23.34 4.23
CA LEU A 173 16.85 -24.21 5.19
C LEU A 173 17.79 -23.36 6.07
N PRO A 174 18.06 -23.79 7.31
CA PRO A 174 19.14 -23.20 8.12
C PRO A 174 20.47 -23.14 7.37
N THR A 175 21.32 -22.17 7.73
CA THR A 175 22.70 -22.08 7.24
C THR A 175 23.42 -23.42 7.44
N GLY A 176 24.18 -23.87 6.44
CA GLY A 176 24.82 -25.19 6.45
C GLY A 176 23.98 -26.32 5.85
N LEU A 177 22.73 -26.06 5.43
CA LEU A 177 21.86 -27.04 4.77
C LEU A 177 21.40 -26.55 3.38
N VAL A 178 21.31 -27.48 2.42
CA VAL A 178 20.86 -27.23 1.04
C VAL A 178 19.84 -28.29 0.60
N TRP A 179 18.94 -27.92 -0.31
CA TRP A 179 18.02 -28.88 -0.92
C TRP A 179 18.76 -29.74 -1.95
N GLY A 180 18.50 -31.04 -1.93
CA GLY A 180 18.97 -31.98 -2.94
C GLY A 180 18.12 -32.01 -4.21
N GLU A 181 18.51 -32.88 -5.12
CA GLU A 181 17.84 -33.11 -6.42
C GLU A 181 16.53 -33.88 -6.23
N ALA A 182 16.46 -34.78 -5.23
CA ALA A 182 15.25 -35.53 -4.92
C ALA A 182 14.24 -34.68 -4.10
N ASP A 183 12.96 -35.02 -4.23
CA ASP A 183 11.90 -34.36 -3.46
C ASP A 183 12.07 -34.62 -1.96
N GLY A 184 12.04 -33.52 -1.18
CA GLY A 184 12.23 -33.55 0.26
C GLY A 184 13.67 -33.79 0.73
N GLU A 185 14.65 -33.95 -0.17
CA GLU A 185 16.03 -34.25 0.20
C GLU A 185 16.74 -33.01 0.77
N VAL A 186 17.33 -33.15 1.95
CA VAL A 186 18.15 -32.12 2.61
C VAL A 186 19.57 -32.65 2.75
N ARG A 187 20.56 -31.87 2.31
CA ARG A 187 21.99 -32.18 2.38
C ARG A 187 22.75 -31.09 3.13
N LEU A 188 23.96 -31.41 3.59
CA LEU A 188 24.89 -30.39 4.08
C LEU A 188 25.35 -29.50 2.93
N HIS A 189 25.61 -28.23 3.22
CA HIS A 189 26.22 -27.31 2.28
C HIS A 189 27.61 -27.85 1.86
N PRO A 190 27.97 -27.82 0.56
CA PRO A 190 29.22 -28.41 0.07
C PRO A 190 30.48 -27.67 0.55
N ASP A 191 30.33 -26.41 0.96
CA ASP A 191 31.39 -25.64 1.61
C ASP A 191 31.43 -25.93 3.12
N GLU A 192 32.50 -26.61 3.56
CA GLU A 192 32.75 -26.95 4.96
C GLU A 192 32.83 -25.71 5.87
N ALA A 193 33.28 -24.56 5.35
CA ALA A 193 33.32 -23.32 6.15
C ALA A 193 31.92 -22.79 6.47
N VAL A 194 30.94 -23.05 5.60
CA VAL A 194 29.52 -22.70 5.82
C VAL A 194 28.86 -23.67 6.81
N VAL A 195 29.25 -24.95 6.78
CA VAL A 195 28.77 -25.96 7.73
C VAL A 195 29.38 -25.74 9.13
N GLY A 196 30.65 -25.33 9.21
CA GLY A 196 31.35 -25.09 10.47
C GLY A 196 30.88 -23.84 11.25
N ALA A 197 29.93 -23.09 10.70
CA ALA A 197 29.26 -21.96 11.37
C ALA A 197 27.95 -22.34 12.10
N LEU A 198 27.57 -23.64 12.09
CA LEU A 198 26.53 -24.22 12.95
C LEU A 198 27.00 -24.37 14.40
#